data_AF-A0A182MG16-F1
#
_entry.id   AF-A0A182MG16-F1
#
_cell.length_a   1.000
_cell.length_b   1.000
_cell.length_c   1.000
_cell.angle_alpha   90.00
_cell.angle_beta   90.00
_cell.angle_gamma   90.00
#
_symmetry.space_group_name_H-M   'P 1'
#
loop_
_entity.id
_entity.type
_entity.pdbx_description
1 polymer ?
#
loop_
_entity_poly.entity_id
_entity_poly.type
_entity_poly.pdbx_seq_one_letter_code
_entity_poly.pdbx_strand_id
1 'polypeptide(L)'
;MVERIEDLNLPNTSVTRLIKEAIPADVKVSSECRIALARATSVFVLYLTTTATTVAQQKNHKSLTADHVLKGLEEIEFESFIQPLKAELESFRKMIKSRKDKKAAKPDSDNTVEGAVLDLENMENMQSS
;
A
#
# COMPACT_ATOMS: atom_id res chain seq x y z
N MET A 1 -3.32 21.64 6.54
CA MET A 1 -2.42 21.05 7.55
C MET A 1 -3.20 19.91 8.18
N VAL A 2 -2.60 18.73 8.35
CA VAL A 2 -3.26 17.65 9.10
C VAL A 2 -3.27 18.09 10.55
N GLU A 3 -4.46 18.32 11.12
CA GLU A 3 -4.55 18.85 12.48
C GLU A 3 -4.70 17.72 13.50
N ARG A 4 -5.25 16.57 13.09
CA ARG A 4 -5.46 15.41 13.97
C ARG A 4 -5.13 14.11 13.26
N ILE A 5 -4.69 13.10 14.03
CA ILE A 5 -4.37 11.76 13.50
C ILE A 5 -5.60 11.11 12.86
N GLU A 6 -6.80 11.44 13.35
CA GLU A 6 -8.07 10.97 12.79
C GLU A 6 -8.28 11.38 11.33
N ASP A 7 -7.70 12.51 10.91
CA ASP A 7 -7.82 13.00 9.54
C ASP A 7 -6.98 12.16 8.55
N LEU A 8 -6.08 11.31 9.07
CA LEU A 8 -5.25 10.37 8.31
C LEU A 8 -5.80 8.93 8.32
N ASN A 9 -6.93 8.70 8.98
CA ASN A 9 -7.47 7.35 9.09
C ASN A 9 -7.83 6.79 7.71
N LEU A 10 -7.39 5.56 7.47
CA LEU A 10 -7.81 4.79 6.31
C LEU A 10 -9.32 4.51 6.36
N PRO A 11 -9.97 4.21 5.22
CA PRO A 11 -11.37 3.83 5.20
C PRO A 11 -11.68 2.71 6.20
N ASN A 12 -12.65 2.93 7.07
CA ASN A 12 -13.04 1.98 8.12
C ASN A 12 -13.45 0.61 7.54
N THR A 13 -13.98 0.59 6.32
CA THR A 13 -14.33 -0.64 5.58
C THR A 13 -13.09 -1.48 5.29
N SER A 14 -12.02 -0.86 4.78
CA SER A 14 -10.74 -1.54 4.50
C SER A 14 -10.09 -2.08 5.77
N VAL A 15 -10.03 -1.28 6.84
CA VAL A 15 -9.48 -1.69 8.14
C VAL A 15 -10.28 -2.86 8.70
N THR A 16 -11.62 -2.77 8.69
CA THR A 16 -12.50 -3.83 9.21
C THR A 16 -12.33 -5.14 8.45
N ARG A 17 -12.21 -5.08 7.12
CA ARG A 17 -11.98 -6.26 6.28
C ARG A 17 -10.66 -6.95 6.65
N LEU A 18 -9.57 -6.19 6.73
CA LEU A 18 -8.25 -6.73 7.07
C LEU A 18 -8.22 -7.34 8.47
N ILE A 19 -8.90 -6.73 9.46
CA ILE A 19 -8.99 -7.31 10.81
C ILE A 19 -9.66 -8.68 10.77
N LYS A 20 -10.77 -8.81 10.04
CA LYS A 20 -11.51 -10.08 9.94
C LYS A 20 -10.72 -11.15 9.19
N GLU A 21 -9.93 -10.77 8.19
CA GLU A 21 -9.06 -11.70 7.46
C GLU A 21 -7.90 -12.22 8.34
N ALA A 22 -7.48 -11.44 9.35
CA ALA A 22 -6.40 -11.79 10.25
C ALA A 22 -6.82 -12.66 11.46
N ILE A 23 -8.12 -12.89 11.67
CA ILE A 23 -8.65 -13.62 12.84
C ILE A 23 -9.64 -14.71 12.43
N PRO A 24 -9.89 -15.72 13.29
CA PRO A 24 -10.92 -16.73 13.04
C PRO A 24 -12.33 -16.13 12.89
N ALA A 25 -13.16 -16.74 12.05
CA ALA A 25 -14.48 -16.22 11.67
C ALA A 25 -15.50 -16.15 12.82
N ASP A 26 -15.29 -16.93 13.88
CA ASP A 26 -16.11 -16.99 15.09
C ASP A 26 -15.77 -15.87 16.10
N VAL A 27 -14.66 -15.16 15.90
CA VAL A 27 -14.23 -14.08 16.81
C VAL A 27 -14.95 -12.78 16.49
N LYS A 28 -15.59 -12.20 17.53
CA LYS A 28 -16.24 -10.89 17.44
C LYS A 28 -15.25 -9.77 17.78
N VAL A 29 -15.26 -8.71 16.97
CA VAL A 29 -14.43 -7.52 17.17
C VAL A 29 -15.31 -6.37 17.67
N SER A 30 -14.90 -5.70 18.75
CA SER A 30 -15.62 -4.53 19.28
C SER A 30 -15.44 -3.28 18.41
N SER A 31 -16.28 -2.27 18.62
CA SER A 31 -16.15 -0.99 17.90
C SER A 31 -14.88 -0.25 18.29
N GLU A 32 -14.55 -0.30 19.57
CA GLU A 32 -13.38 0.31 20.19
C GLU A 32 -12.09 -0.28 19.63
N CYS A 33 -12.06 -1.60 19.40
CA CYS A 33 -10.92 -2.28 18.78
C CYS A 33 -10.70 -1.79 17.34
N ARG A 34 -11.77 -1.63 16.55
CA ARG A 34 -11.67 -1.10 15.18
C ARG A 34 -11.12 0.32 15.16
N ILE A 35 -11.62 1.19 16.05
CA ILE A 35 -11.14 2.58 16.15
C ILE A 35 -9.67 2.62 16.58
N ALA A 36 -9.30 1.80 17.56
CA ALA A 36 -7.92 1.71 18.04
C ALA A 36 -6.97 1.26 16.93
N LEU A 37 -7.35 0.24 16.15
CA LEU A 37 -6.54 -0.26 15.04
C LEU A 37 -6.47 0.73 13.88
N ALA A 38 -7.56 1.46 13.57
CA ALA A 38 -7.54 2.52 12.56
C ALA A 38 -6.53 3.62 12.94
N ARG A 39 -6.56 4.08 14.19
CA ARG A 39 -5.59 5.06 14.71
C ARG A 39 -4.17 4.51 14.73
N ALA A 40 -3.97 3.28 15.21
CA ALA A 40 -2.67 2.63 15.25
C ALA A 40 -2.06 2.48 13.84
N THR A 41 -2.88 2.22 12.83
CA THR A 41 -2.44 2.14 11.43
C THR A 41 -1.91 3.49 10.94
N SER A 42 -2.62 4.59 11.22
CA SER A 42 -2.16 5.94 10.89
C SER A 42 -0.83 6.27 11.57
N VAL A 43 -0.71 5.94 12.86
CA VAL A 43 0.53 6.13 13.63
C VAL A 43 1.66 5.27 13.07
N PHE A 44 1.40 4.02 12.69
CA PHE A 44 2.40 3.13 12.09
C PHE A 44 2.97 3.71 10.80
N VAL A 45 2.11 4.20 9.89
CA VAL A 45 2.58 4.81 8.63
C VAL A 45 3.44 6.04 8.91
N LEU A 46 3.01 6.91 9.82
CA LEU A 46 3.77 8.10 10.19
C LEU A 46 5.11 7.75 10.83
N TYR A 47 5.12 6.78 11.74
CA TYR A 47 6.31 6.36 12.46
C TYR A 47 7.32 5.72 11.48
N LEU A 48 6.90 4.76 10.67
CA LEU A 48 7.75 4.14 9.66
C LEU A 48 8.29 5.17 8.65
N THR A 49 7.44 6.10 8.19
CA THR A 49 7.87 7.16 7.27
C THR A 49 8.93 8.06 7.91
N THR A 50 8.77 8.39 9.19
CA THR A 50 9.74 9.19 9.94
C THR A 50 11.06 8.45 10.07
N THR A 51 11.04 7.19 10.51
CA THR A 51 12.25 6.36 10.64
C THR A 51 12.95 6.19 9.30
N ALA A 52 12.23 5.84 8.24
CA ALA A 52 12.79 5.68 6.90
C ALA A 52 13.39 7.00 6.36
N THR A 53 12.77 8.14 6.69
CA THR A 53 13.30 9.47 6.33
C THR A 53 14.62 9.73 7.07
N THR A 54 14.71 9.40 8.36
CA THR A 54 15.96 9.49 9.13
C THR A 54 17.05 8.61 8.51
N VAL A 55 16.74 7.37 8.11
CA VAL A 55 17.69 6.48 7.40
C VAL A 55 18.18 7.12 6.09
N ALA A 56 17.28 7.74 5.32
CA ALA A 56 17.65 8.41 4.08
C ALA A 56 18.59 9.60 4.32
N GLN A 57 18.29 10.41 5.34
CA GLN A 57 19.09 11.57 5.75
C GLN A 57 20.48 11.18 6.23
N GLN A 58 20.61 10.11 7.01
CA GLN A 58 21.91 9.57 7.44
C GLN A 58 22.79 9.17 6.25
N LYS A 59 22.18 8.77 5.13
CA LYS A 59 22.87 8.46 3.87
C LYS A 59 23.04 9.67 2.94
N ASN A 60 22.72 10.88 3.39
CA ASN A 60 22.73 12.12 2.58
C ASN A 60 21.81 12.05 1.35
N HIS A 61 20.78 11.20 1.36
CA HIS A 61 19.81 11.10 0.29
C HIS A 61 18.67 12.09 0.50
N LYS A 62 18.31 12.83 -0.56
CA LYS A 62 17.19 13.79 -0.56
C LYS A 62 15.84 13.15 -0.86
N SER A 63 15.83 11.87 -1.24
CA SER A 63 14.62 11.14 -1.64
C SER A 63 14.51 9.83 -0.88
N LEU A 64 13.28 9.49 -0.51
CA LEU A 64 12.97 8.20 0.11
C LEU A 64 12.97 7.10 -0.95
N THR A 65 13.60 5.97 -0.65
CA THR A 65 13.67 4.80 -1.53
C THR A 65 13.14 3.57 -0.80
N ALA A 66 12.86 2.50 -1.54
CA ALA A 66 12.42 1.24 -0.94
C ALA A 66 13.42 0.69 0.09
N ASP A 67 14.72 0.84 -0.18
CA ASP A 67 15.77 0.37 0.74
C ASP A 67 15.75 1.14 2.07
N HIS A 68 15.42 2.43 2.05
CA HIS A 68 15.25 3.22 3.28
C HIS A 68 14.05 2.74 4.09
N VAL A 69 12.94 2.40 3.43
CA VAL A 69 11.73 1.85 4.10
C VAL A 69 12.01 0.48 4.69
N LEU A 70 12.68 -0.41 3.95
CA LEU A 70 13.05 -1.73 4.43
C LEU A 70 14.02 -1.66 5.62
N LYS A 71 14.99 -0.73 5.59
CA LYS A 71 15.87 -0.50 6.74
C LYS A 71 15.13 0.13 7.91
N GLY A 72 14.19 1.04 7.65
CA GLY A 72 13.32 1.59 8.68
C GLY A 72 12.52 0.51 9.40
N LEU A 73 12.04 -0.52 8.68
CA LEU A 73 11.37 -1.68 9.29
C LEU A 73 12.28 -2.48 10.22
N GLU A 74 13.58 -2.61 9.90
CA GLU A 74 14.55 -3.22 10.83
C GLU A 74 14.71 -2.37 12.10
N GLU A 75 14.79 -1.05 11.97
CA GLU A 75 14.98 -0.15 13.12
C GLU A 75 13.78 -0.08 14.06
N ILE A 76 12.58 -0.35 13.55
CA ILE A 76 11.35 -0.41 14.36
C ILE A 76 10.98 -1.83 14.79
N GLU A 77 11.85 -2.82 14.59
CA GLU A 77 11.66 -4.23 15.01
C GLU A 77 10.50 -4.95 14.28
N PHE A 78 10.32 -4.65 12.99
CA PHE A 78 9.34 -5.29 12.08
C PHE A 78 10.03 -6.12 10.99
N GLU A 79 11.11 -6.83 11.31
CA GLU A 79 11.93 -7.58 10.35
C GLU A 79 11.16 -8.69 9.62
N SER A 80 10.12 -9.24 10.26
CA SER A 80 9.24 -10.24 9.68
C SER A 80 8.54 -9.75 8.41
N PHE A 81 8.40 -8.43 8.21
CA PHE A 81 7.75 -7.86 7.03
C PHE A 81 8.71 -7.74 5.83
N ILE A 82 10.02 -7.81 6.05
CA ILE A 82 11.03 -7.49 5.03
C ILE A 82 11.00 -8.47 3.87
N GLN A 83 10.98 -9.78 4.16
CA GLN A 83 11.01 -10.80 3.11
C GLN A 83 9.74 -10.78 2.25
N PRO A 84 8.52 -10.76 2.82
CA PRO A 84 7.29 -10.58 2.04
C PRO A 84 7.30 -9.31 1.17
N LEU A 85 7.74 -8.17 1.73
CA LEU A 85 7.78 -6.90 0.99
C LEU A 85 8.79 -6.90 -0.15
N LYS A 86 9.95 -7.56 0.01
CA LYS A 86 10.94 -7.71 -1.08
C LYS A 86 10.36 -8.52 -2.24
N ALA A 87 9.66 -9.61 -1.94
CA ALA A 87 9.00 -10.43 -2.97
C ALA A 87 7.93 -9.62 -3.73
N GLU A 88 7.10 -8.87 -3.00
CA GLU A 88 6.06 -8.02 -3.61
C GLU A 88 6.66 -6.88 -4.45
N LEU A 89 7.75 -6.27 -3.97
CA LEU A 89 8.47 -5.22 -4.72
C LEU A 89 9.04 -5.76 -6.04
N GLU A 90 9.56 -6.99 -6.06
CA GLU A 90 10.04 -7.63 -7.28
C GLU A 90 8.88 -7.89 -8.26
N SER A 91 7.76 -8.43 -7.77
CA SER A 91 6.53 -8.63 -8.54
C SER A 91 6.03 -7.33 -9.17
N PHE A 92 5.95 -6.26 -8.38
CA PHE A 92 5.56 -4.94 -8.82
C PHE A 92 6.47 -4.40 -9.94
N ARG A 93 7.79 -4.52 -9.79
CA ARG A 93 8.75 -4.09 -10.82
C ARG A 93 8.57 -4.84 -12.14
N LYS A 94 8.33 -6.16 -12.09
CA LYS A 94 8.02 -6.99 -13.27
C LYS A 94 6.73 -6.53 -13.94
N MET A 95 5.68 -6.25 -13.16
CA MET A 95 4.40 -5.76 -13.66
C MET A 95 4.54 -4.39 -14.36
N ILE A 96 5.30 -3.46 -13.79
CA ILE A 96 5.53 -2.15 -14.41
C ILE A 96 6.32 -2.28 -15.72
N LYS A 97 7.32 -3.17 -15.76
CA LYS A 97 8.08 -3.44 -16.99
C LYS A 97 7.20 -4.00 -18.09
N SER A 98 6.39 -5.02 -17.80
CA SER A 98 5.50 -5.63 -18.80
C SER A 98 4.45 -4.66 -19.35
N ARG A 99 3.94 -3.72 -18.54
CA ARG A 99 3.04 -2.66 -19.01
C ARG A 99 3.74 -1.71 -19.98
N LYS A 100 5.00 -1.35 -19.72
CA LYS A 100 5.79 -0.51 -20.64
C LYS A 100 6.07 -1.21 -21.96
N ASP A 101 6.42 -2.49 -21.91
CA ASP A 101 6.67 -3.30 -23.10
C ASP A 101 5.39 -3.45 -23.96
N LYS A 102 4.23 -3.63 -23.32
CA LYS A 102 2.92 -3.65 -24.02
C LYS A 102 2.54 -2.29 -24.63
N LYS A 103 2.90 -1.18 -23.98
CA LYS A 103 2.65 0.18 -24.50
C LYS A 103 3.59 0.53 -25.65
N ALA A 104 4.81 0.01 -25.66
CA ALA A 104 5.74 0.13 -26.78
C ALA A 104 5.33 -0.73 -28.00
N ALA A 105 4.55 -1.80 -27.78
CA ALA A 105 4.07 -2.70 -28.83
C ALA A 105 2.77 -2.25 -29.53
N LYS A 106 2.11 -1.18 -29.06
CA LYS A 106 0.96 -0.53 -29.75
C LYS A 106 1.26 0.96 -29.97
N PRO A 107 1.78 1.36 -31.16
CA PRO A 107 1.78 2.76 -31.54
C PRO A 107 0.38 3.17 -32.02
N ASP A 108 -0.10 4.31 -31.52
CA ASP A 108 -1.28 5.09 -31.92
C ASP A 108 -2.69 4.47 -31.80
N SER A 109 -3.44 4.92 -30.78
CA SER A 109 -4.62 5.78 -31.00
C SER A 109 -5.22 6.24 -29.67
N ASP A 110 -5.21 7.55 -29.49
CA ASP A 110 -6.07 8.37 -28.62
C ASP A 110 -5.99 8.17 -27.09
N ASN A 111 -5.49 9.21 -26.43
CA ASN A 111 -5.28 9.28 -24.99
C ASN A 111 -6.42 10.10 -24.37
N THR A 112 -7.55 9.46 -24.11
CA THR A 112 -8.59 10.02 -23.25
C THR A 112 -8.85 9.09 -22.06
N VAL A 113 -9.06 9.73 -20.92
CA VAL A 113 -9.24 9.10 -19.59
C VAL A 113 -10.47 8.16 -19.55
N GLU A 114 -11.33 8.26 -20.57
CA GLU A 114 -12.54 7.46 -20.78
C GLU A 114 -12.23 6.00 -21.18
N GLY A 115 -11.07 5.73 -21.79
CA GLY A 115 -10.65 4.36 -22.12
C GLY A 115 -10.29 3.51 -20.89
N ALA A 116 -9.79 4.13 -19.82
CA ALA A 116 -9.36 3.42 -18.61
C ALA A 116 -10.53 2.92 -17.75
N VAL A 117 -11.69 3.58 -17.81
CA VAL A 117 -12.91 3.16 -17.09
C VAL A 117 -13.63 2.02 -17.84
N LEU A 118 -13.63 2.05 -19.17
CA LEU A 118 -14.21 0.98 -20.00
C LEU A 118 -13.45 -0.35 -19.87
N ASP A 119 -12.13 -0.32 -19.68
CA ASP A 119 -11.32 -1.53 -19.49
C ASP A 119 -11.53 -2.20 -18.12
N LEU A 120 -11.93 -1.45 -17.09
CA LEU A 120 -12.24 -2.00 -15.76
C LEU A 120 -13.66 -2.60 -15.71
N GLU A 121 -14.66 -1.90 -16.26
CA GLU A 121 -16.05 -2.42 -16.35
C GLU A 121 -16.13 -3.71 -17.17
N ASN A 122 -15.35 -3.83 -18.24
CA ASN A 122 -15.31 -5.05 -19.05
C ASN A 122 -14.62 -6.22 -18.36
N MET A 123 -13.66 -5.98 -17.46
CA MET A 123 -13.03 -7.06 -16.67
C MET A 123 -13.95 -7.56 -15.55
N GLU A 124 -14.75 -6.67 -14.94
CA GLU A 124 -15.66 -7.02 -13.85
C GLU A 124 -16.90 -7.81 -14.36
N ASN A 125 -17.40 -7.47 -15.55
CA ASN A 125 -18.49 -8.22 -16.20
C ASN A 125 -18.09 -9.63 -16.68
N MET A 126 -16.79 -9.87 -16.91
CA MET A 126 -16.28 -11.16 -17.39
C MET A 126 -16.03 -12.17 -16.26
N GLN A 127 -16.05 -11.74 -15.00
CA GLN A 127 -15.98 -12.63 -13.83
C GLN A 127 -17.37 -12.99 -13.26
N SER A 128 -18.43 -12.40 -13.80
CA SER A 128 -19.80 -12.57 -13.30
C SER A 128 -20.71 -13.38 -14.25
N SER A 129 -20.16 -14.00 -15.30
CA SER A 129 -20.86 -14.92 -16.22
C SER A 129 -20.38 -16.36 -16.08
#